data_AF-A0A2E0K121-F1
#
_entry.id   AF-A0A2E0K121-F1
#
_cell.length_a   1.000
_cell.length_b   1.000
_cell.length_c   1.000
_cell.angle_alpha   90.00
_cell.angle_beta   90.00
_cell.angle_gamma   90.00
#
_symmetry.space_group_name_H-M   'P 1'
#
loop_
_entity.id
_entity.type
_entity.pdbx_description
1 polymer ?
#
loop_
_entity_poly.entity_id
_entity_poly.type
_entity_poly.pdbx_seq_one_letter_code
_entity_poly.pdbx_strand_id
1 'polypeptide(L)'
;WPGDVGPLVTWPLVITRGPEKPRMNLGIYRMQLLGANKLIMRWLSHRGGALDFRDWTLKRPGEPYPVAIALGADPATTLGAVTPVPDALSEYAFAGLLRGGKTELANCLTPRCKENELLVPAHSEIILEGYIDPNEMADEGPFGDHTGYYNEVERFPVFTVETMTTRKNPIYHSTYTGRPPDEPAILGVALNEVFVPLLQKQFPEIVDFYLPPEGCSYRMAVVSIRKEYPGHAKRIMLGIWSFLRQFMYTKFIIITDEDVDVRSWEDVIWAMTTRMDPRRDSVFIDNTPIDYLDFASPVAGLGSKVGMDATNKWEGETDREWGTSIQMDASVQERVDSLWDSLGIHLPGRKR
;
A
#
# COMPACT_ATOMS: atom_id res chain seq x y z
N TRP A 1 -5.48 -3.53 -19.88
CA TRP A 1 -4.35 -3.42 -20.83
C TRP A 1 -4.57 -4.35 -22.02
N PRO A 2 -3.93 -4.09 -23.18
CA PRO A 2 -4.15 -4.91 -24.39
C PRO A 2 -3.81 -6.40 -24.25
N GLY A 3 -2.89 -6.76 -23.34
CA GLY A 3 -2.51 -8.15 -23.05
C GLY A 3 -3.23 -8.77 -21.86
N ASP A 4 -4.22 -8.09 -21.29
CA ASP A 4 -5.03 -8.66 -20.21
C ASP A 4 -5.92 -9.77 -20.76
N VAL A 5 -6.02 -10.89 -20.04
CA VAL A 5 -6.79 -12.07 -20.48
C VAL A 5 -8.30 -11.83 -20.59
N GLY A 6 -8.84 -10.82 -19.90
CA GLY A 6 -10.25 -10.49 -19.95
C GLY A 6 -10.67 -9.36 -19.00
N PRO A 7 -11.98 -9.14 -18.81
CA PRO A 7 -12.49 -8.15 -17.86
C PRO A 7 -12.09 -8.45 -16.41
N LEU A 8 -11.84 -7.38 -15.65
CA LEU A 8 -11.38 -7.44 -14.28
C LEU A 8 -12.17 -6.49 -13.38
N VAL A 9 -12.61 -6.98 -12.23
CA VAL A 9 -13.19 -6.17 -11.15
C VAL A 9 -12.06 -5.65 -10.27
N THR A 10 -11.94 -4.32 -10.15
CA THR A 10 -10.75 -3.67 -9.55
C THR A 10 -11.00 -2.90 -8.27
N TRP A 11 -12.26 -2.54 -7.96
CA TRP A 11 -12.66 -1.96 -6.66
C TRP A 11 -13.60 -2.85 -5.82
N PRO A 12 -13.43 -4.19 -5.76
CA PRO A 12 -14.28 -5.03 -4.92
C PRO A 12 -13.89 -4.88 -3.45
N LEU A 13 -14.82 -4.43 -2.60
CA LEU A 13 -14.68 -4.58 -1.15
C LEU A 13 -15.16 -5.99 -0.79
N VAL A 14 -14.21 -6.92 -0.69
CA VAL A 14 -14.47 -8.33 -0.37
C VAL A 14 -14.59 -8.46 1.15
N ILE A 15 -15.76 -8.92 1.58
CA ILE A 15 -16.16 -9.02 2.97
C ILE A 15 -16.16 -10.49 3.38
N THR A 16 -15.33 -10.81 4.37
CA THR A 16 -15.10 -12.16 4.86
C THR A 16 -15.16 -12.20 6.38
N ARG A 17 -15.46 -13.39 6.92
CA ARG A 17 -15.42 -13.67 8.35
C ARG A 17 -14.81 -15.04 8.60
N GLY A 18 -13.83 -15.12 9.49
CA GLY A 18 -13.25 -16.39 9.91
C GLY A 18 -14.21 -17.20 10.79
N PRO A 19 -14.08 -18.54 10.83
CA PRO A 19 -15.03 -19.43 11.52
C PRO A 19 -15.11 -19.26 13.05
N GLU A 20 -14.11 -18.62 13.66
CA GLU A 20 -14.04 -18.39 15.12
C GLU A 20 -13.90 -16.91 15.50
N LYS A 21 -13.74 -16.03 14.51
CA LYS A 21 -13.45 -14.62 14.78
C LYS A 21 -14.75 -13.82 14.74
N PRO A 22 -15.00 -12.93 15.71
CA PRO A 22 -16.14 -12.03 15.66
C PRO A 22 -15.95 -10.89 14.64
N ARG A 23 -14.70 -10.63 14.22
CA ARG A 23 -14.39 -9.55 13.27
C ARG A 23 -14.82 -9.92 11.85
N MET A 24 -15.28 -8.92 11.10
CA MET A 24 -15.31 -8.95 9.64
C MET A 24 -14.05 -8.28 9.10
N ASN A 25 -13.48 -8.90 8.06
CA ASN A 25 -12.37 -8.34 7.29
C ASN A 25 -12.92 -7.74 5.99
N LEU A 26 -12.45 -6.55 5.64
CA LEU A 26 -12.63 -5.97 4.31
C LEU A 26 -11.28 -5.95 3.59
N GLY A 27 -11.25 -6.41 2.35
CA GLY A 27 -10.04 -6.32 1.53
C GLY A 27 -10.36 -6.12 0.06
N ILE A 28 -9.39 -5.58 -0.67
CA ILE A 28 -9.48 -5.35 -2.10
C ILE A 28 -8.64 -6.40 -2.80
N TYR A 29 -9.33 -7.32 -3.47
CA TYR A 29 -8.72 -8.42 -4.19
C TYR A 29 -9.28 -8.39 -5.61
N ARG A 30 -8.42 -8.15 -6.61
CA ARG A 30 -8.89 -8.06 -8.00
C ARG A 30 -9.56 -9.37 -8.43
N MET A 31 -10.58 -9.27 -9.29
CA MET A 31 -11.34 -10.45 -9.69
C MET A 31 -11.52 -10.57 -11.19
N GLN A 32 -10.95 -11.62 -11.77
CA GLN A 32 -11.10 -11.93 -13.19
C GLN A 32 -12.48 -12.51 -13.46
N LEU A 33 -13.14 -12.01 -14.50
CA LEU A 33 -14.40 -12.58 -14.98
C LEU A 33 -14.16 -13.88 -15.74
N LEU A 34 -14.72 -14.99 -15.24
CA LEU A 34 -14.62 -16.31 -15.88
C LEU A 34 -15.86 -16.70 -16.68
N GLY A 35 -17.03 -16.19 -16.28
CA GLY A 35 -18.30 -16.56 -16.88
C GLY A 35 -19.45 -15.75 -16.29
N ALA A 36 -20.68 -16.16 -16.58
CA ALA A 36 -21.88 -15.39 -16.23
C ALA A 36 -22.03 -15.13 -14.71
N ASN A 37 -21.55 -16.04 -13.85
CA ASN A 37 -21.65 -15.92 -12.40
C ASN A 37 -20.38 -16.39 -11.65
N LYS A 38 -19.22 -16.33 -12.30
CA LYS A 38 -17.94 -16.84 -11.77
C LYS A 38 -16.85 -15.78 -11.87
N LEU A 39 -16.20 -15.51 -10.75
CA LEU A 39 -15.09 -14.57 -10.63
C LEU A 39 -13.91 -15.25 -9.93
N ILE A 40 -12.67 -14.98 -10.34
CA ILE A 40 -11.50 -15.48 -9.61
C ILE A 40 -11.20 -14.57 -8.42
N MET A 41 -10.96 -15.12 -7.23
CA MET A 41 -10.61 -14.36 -6.02
C MET A 41 -9.07 -14.29 -5.86
N ARG A 42 -8.43 -13.26 -6.42
CA ARG A 42 -6.96 -13.10 -6.31
C ARG A 42 -6.55 -12.41 -5.00
N TRP A 43 -6.51 -13.19 -3.93
CA TRP A 43 -5.92 -12.77 -2.65
C TRP A 43 -4.53 -13.40 -2.42
N LEU A 44 -3.58 -12.64 -1.87
CA LEU A 44 -2.31 -13.23 -1.45
C LEU A 44 -2.50 -14.00 -0.14
N SER A 45 -1.75 -15.08 0.05
CA SER A 45 -1.92 -16.06 1.14
C SER A 45 -1.91 -15.49 2.56
N HIS A 46 -1.28 -14.33 2.76
CA HIS A 46 -1.19 -13.65 4.06
C HIS A 46 -2.29 -12.59 4.30
N ARG A 47 -3.19 -12.35 3.32
CA ARG A 47 -4.27 -11.37 3.45
C ARG A 47 -5.42 -11.93 4.28
N GLY A 48 -6.15 -11.05 4.97
CA GLY A 48 -7.17 -11.45 5.94
C GLY A 48 -8.24 -12.39 5.36
N GLY A 49 -8.73 -12.12 4.15
CA GLY A 49 -9.68 -13.01 3.47
C GLY A 49 -9.12 -14.41 3.17
N ALA A 50 -7.87 -14.49 2.71
CA ALA A 50 -7.20 -15.77 2.44
C ALA A 50 -6.97 -16.58 3.72
N LEU A 51 -6.60 -15.90 4.81
CA LEU A 51 -6.45 -16.51 6.14
C LEU A 51 -7.78 -17.02 6.67
N ASP A 52 -8.86 -16.24 6.55
CA ASP A 52 -10.19 -16.64 7.01
C ASP A 52 -10.73 -17.83 6.20
N PHE A 53 -10.52 -17.86 4.88
CA PHE A 53 -10.84 -19.01 4.04
C PHE A 53 -10.02 -20.25 4.37
N ARG A 54 -8.71 -20.11 4.59
CA ARG A 54 -7.87 -21.23 5.04
C ARG A 54 -8.35 -21.77 6.39
N ASP A 55 -8.61 -20.89 7.35
CA ASP A 55 -9.09 -21.30 8.68
C ASP A 55 -10.46 -21.99 8.57
N TRP A 56 -11.33 -21.54 7.65
CA TRP A 56 -12.60 -22.18 7.33
C TRP A 56 -12.41 -23.59 6.77
N THR A 57 -11.59 -23.77 5.73
CA THR A 57 -11.40 -25.09 5.09
C THR A 57 -10.79 -26.12 6.03
N LEU A 58 -9.95 -25.70 6.97
CA LEU A 58 -9.41 -26.59 8.01
C LEU A 58 -10.47 -27.06 9.01
N LYS A 59 -11.41 -26.18 9.37
CA LYS A 59 -12.44 -26.46 10.39
C LYS A 59 -13.71 -27.07 9.82
N ARG A 60 -14.03 -26.76 8.57
CA ARG A 60 -15.23 -27.17 7.85
C ARG A 60 -14.83 -27.71 6.47
N PRO A 61 -14.14 -28.86 6.42
CA PRO A 61 -13.61 -29.40 5.16
C PRO A 61 -14.73 -29.65 4.14
N GLY A 62 -14.57 -29.11 2.94
CA GLY A 62 -15.52 -29.26 1.84
C GLY A 62 -16.78 -28.39 1.94
N GLU A 63 -16.99 -27.64 3.03
CA GLU A 63 -18.11 -26.69 3.10
C GLU A 63 -17.81 -25.42 2.29
N PRO A 64 -18.74 -24.96 1.43
CA PRO A 64 -18.62 -23.69 0.73
C PRO A 64 -18.39 -22.51 1.70
N TYR A 65 -17.41 -21.68 1.40
CA TYR A 65 -17.08 -20.50 2.21
C TYR A 65 -17.91 -19.29 1.78
N PRO A 66 -18.76 -18.71 2.64
CA PRO A 66 -19.59 -17.56 2.30
C PRO A 66 -18.75 -16.29 2.12
N VAL A 67 -19.03 -15.55 1.05
CA VAL A 67 -18.36 -14.28 0.73
C VAL A 67 -19.38 -13.28 0.18
N ALA A 68 -19.26 -12.03 0.63
CA ALA A 68 -20.01 -10.91 0.06
C ALA A 68 -19.04 -9.87 -0.50
N ILE A 69 -19.45 -9.14 -1.54
CA ILE A 69 -18.63 -8.16 -2.22
C ILE A 69 -19.46 -6.89 -2.42
N ALA A 70 -18.91 -5.76 -2.00
CA ALA A 70 -19.51 -4.45 -2.25
C ALA A 70 -18.72 -3.67 -3.30
N LEU A 71 -19.43 -3.12 -4.27
CA LEU A 71 -18.90 -2.21 -5.28
C LEU A 71 -19.60 -0.85 -5.13
N GLY A 72 -18.83 0.23 -5.20
CA GLY A 72 -19.35 1.59 -5.02
C GLY A 72 -19.90 1.83 -3.61
N ALA A 73 -19.20 1.37 -2.57
CA ALA A 73 -19.49 1.76 -1.19
C ALA A 73 -19.13 3.23 -0.95
N ASP A 74 -19.50 3.77 0.22
CA ASP A 74 -19.13 5.14 0.57
C ASP A 74 -17.60 5.30 0.67
N PRO A 75 -17.06 6.51 0.45
CA PRO A 75 -15.62 6.74 0.38
C PRO A 75 -14.86 6.34 1.65
N ALA A 76 -15.45 6.56 2.84
CA ALA A 76 -14.78 6.24 4.10
C ALA A 76 -14.65 4.72 4.30
N THR A 77 -15.66 3.95 3.91
CA THR A 77 -15.59 2.47 3.91
C THR A 77 -14.54 1.97 2.93
N THR A 78 -14.49 2.56 1.73
CA THR A 78 -13.51 2.22 0.71
C THR A 78 -12.07 2.50 1.19
N LEU A 79 -11.82 3.69 1.74
CA LEU A 79 -10.52 4.04 2.33
C LEU A 79 -10.16 3.19 3.55
N GLY A 80 -11.15 2.85 4.37
CA GLY A 80 -10.96 1.96 5.52
C GLY A 80 -10.50 0.57 5.13
N ALA A 81 -10.97 0.04 4.00
CA ALA A 81 -10.54 -1.25 3.46
C ALA A 81 -9.12 -1.25 2.86
N VAL A 82 -8.62 -0.08 2.42
CA VAL A 82 -7.24 0.09 1.93
C VAL A 82 -6.28 0.32 3.09
N THR A 83 -6.75 0.96 4.16
CA THR A 83 -5.91 1.30 5.31
C THR A 83 -5.58 0.04 6.09
N PRO A 84 -4.30 -0.25 6.36
CA PRO A 84 -3.90 -1.40 7.13
C PRO A 84 -4.15 -1.13 8.62
N VAL A 85 -5.35 -1.48 9.06
CA VAL A 85 -5.74 -1.44 10.45
C VAL A 85 -5.18 -2.66 11.21
N PRO A 86 -4.94 -2.55 12.52
CA PRO A 86 -4.58 -3.71 13.33
C PRO A 86 -5.64 -4.81 13.22
N ASP A 87 -5.23 -6.09 13.21
CA ASP A 87 -6.15 -7.22 13.03
C ASP A 87 -7.31 -7.27 14.04
N ALA A 88 -7.12 -6.68 15.22
CA ALA A 88 -8.13 -6.60 16.28
C ALA A 88 -9.27 -5.60 15.98
N LEU A 89 -9.09 -4.68 15.03
CA LEU A 89 -10.06 -3.66 14.65
C LEU A 89 -10.67 -4.01 13.28
N SER A 90 -11.99 -3.95 13.16
CA SER A 90 -12.64 -4.08 11.85
C SER A 90 -12.46 -2.81 11.02
N GLU A 91 -12.24 -2.96 9.72
CA GLU A 91 -12.15 -1.83 8.78
C GLU A 91 -13.42 -0.97 8.80
N TYR A 92 -14.59 -1.55 9.10
CA TYR A 92 -15.83 -0.77 9.31
C TYR A 92 -15.76 0.19 10.49
N ALA A 93 -15.09 -0.20 11.58
CA ALA A 93 -14.91 0.64 12.75
C ALA A 93 -13.96 1.80 12.42
N PHE A 94 -12.89 1.52 11.67
CA PHE A 94 -11.97 2.55 11.20
C PHE A 94 -12.62 3.52 10.21
N ALA A 95 -13.40 3.01 9.25
CA ALA A 95 -14.21 3.83 8.36
C ALA A 95 -15.16 4.75 9.16
N GLY A 96 -15.68 4.27 10.29
CA GLY A 96 -16.51 5.09 11.16
C GLY A 96 -15.76 6.24 11.85
N LEU A 97 -14.48 6.03 12.19
CA LEU A 97 -13.61 7.10 12.70
C LEU A 97 -13.37 8.16 11.61
N LEU A 98 -13.06 7.75 10.39
CA LEU A 98 -12.87 8.65 9.25
C LEU A 98 -14.13 9.46 8.94
N ARG A 99 -15.31 8.83 9.03
CA ARG A 99 -16.61 9.46 8.75
C ARG A 99 -17.16 10.30 9.90
N GLY A 100 -16.66 10.10 11.13
CA GLY A 100 -17.21 10.71 12.35
C GLY A 100 -18.51 10.04 12.86
N GLY A 101 -18.82 8.82 12.42
CA GLY A 101 -20.05 8.12 12.79
C GLY A 101 -20.05 6.65 12.34
N LYS A 102 -20.90 5.82 12.95
CA LYS A 102 -20.96 4.37 12.65
C LYS A 102 -21.28 4.12 11.18
N THR A 103 -20.61 3.14 10.58
CA THR A 103 -20.95 2.66 9.23
C THR A 103 -22.32 2.00 9.23
N GLU A 104 -23.19 2.44 8.33
CA GLU A 104 -24.51 1.85 8.14
C GLU A 104 -24.39 0.56 7.35
N LEU A 105 -24.83 -0.54 7.96
CA LEU A 105 -24.71 -1.88 7.41
C LEU A 105 -26.10 -2.48 7.15
N ALA A 106 -26.18 -3.35 6.16
CA ALA A 106 -27.36 -4.13 5.82
C ALA A 106 -27.05 -5.63 5.93
N ASN A 107 -28.08 -6.41 6.26
CA ASN A 107 -27.99 -7.86 6.22
C ASN A 107 -27.89 -8.34 4.77
N CYS A 108 -27.05 -9.34 4.53
CA CYS A 108 -27.06 -10.10 3.28
C CYS A 108 -28.43 -10.75 3.04
N LEU A 109 -28.72 -11.15 1.80
CA LEU A 109 -29.97 -11.80 1.40
C LEU A 109 -29.88 -13.32 1.34
N THR A 110 -28.74 -13.86 0.91
CA THR A 110 -28.49 -15.29 0.76
C THR A 110 -28.43 -15.99 2.12
N PRO A 111 -28.97 -17.22 2.25
CA PRO A 111 -28.95 -17.96 3.51
C PRO A 111 -27.54 -18.13 4.07
N ARG A 112 -26.55 -18.49 3.23
CA ARG A 112 -25.16 -18.70 3.66
C ARG A 112 -24.54 -17.45 4.28
N CYS A 113 -24.70 -16.30 3.62
CA CYS A 113 -24.14 -15.05 4.16
C CYS A 113 -24.85 -14.62 5.46
N LYS A 114 -26.18 -14.82 5.56
CA LYS A 114 -26.93 -14.54 6.80
C LYS A 114 -26.53 -15.45 7.95
N GLU A 115 -26.44 -16.75 7.72
CA GLU A 115 -26.06 -17.75 8.72
C GLU A 115 -24.64 -17.53 9.25
N ASN A 116 -23.78 -16.91 8.44
CA ASN A 116 -22.42 -16.53 8.83
C ASN A 116 -22.31 -15.05 9.22
N GLU A 117 -23.45 -14.39 9.44
CA GLU A 117 -23.54 -13.02 9.98
C GLU A 117 -22.69 -12.01 9.20
N LEU A 118 -22.60 -12.17 7.87
CA LEU A 118 -21.96 -11.17 7.02
C LEU A 118 -22.86 -9.95 6.89
N LEU A 119 -22.25 -8.77 6.98
CA LEU A 119 -22.91 -7.48 6.82
C LEU A 119 -22.20 -6.67 5.73
N VAL A 120 -23.00 -6.07 4.86
CA VAL A 120 -22.53 -5.26 3.73
C VAL A 120 -22.83 -3.78 3.95
N PRO A 121 -22.09 -2.83 3.35
CA PRO A 121 -22.40 -1.41 3.47
C PRO A 121 -23.75 -1.11 2.81
N ALA A 122 -24.69 -0.53 3.55
CA ALA A 122 -26.09 -0.39 3.14
C ALA A 122 -26.27 0.50 1.89
N HIS A 123 -25.32 1.42 1.66
CA HIS A 123 -25.38 2.41 0.57
C HIS A 123 -24.59 2.02 -0.68
N SER A 124 -24.06 0.79 -0.74
CA SER A 124 -23.29 0.31 -1.90
C SER A 124 -24.13 0.33 -3.18
N GLU A 125 -23.49 0.63 -4.30
CA GLU A 125 -24.14 0.63 -5.63
C GLU A 125 -24.54 -0.77 -6.08
N ILE A 126 -23.64 -1.75 -5.88
CA ILE A 126 -23.83 -3.16 -6.26
C ILE A 126 -23.27 -4.05 -5.14
N ILE A 127 -24.04 -5.06 -4.74
CA ILE A 127 -23.59 -6.14 -3.86
C ILE A 127 -23.66 -7.46 -4.60
N LEU A 128 -22.58 -8.25 -4.52
CA LEU A 128 -22.53 -9.64 -4.97
C LEU A 128 -22.45 -10.54 -3.74
N GLU A 129 -23.34 -11.52 -3.63
CA GLU A 129 -23.35 -12.51 -2.57
C GLU A 129 -23.19 -13.91 -3.15
N GLY A 130 -22.44 -14.75 -2.46
CA GLY A 130 -22.31 -16.15 -2.81
C GLY A 130 -21.25 -16.85 -1.99
N TYR A 131 -20.44 -17.69 -2.63
CA TYR A 131 -19.48 -18.53 -1.94
C TYR A 131 -18.27 -18.90 -2.78
N ILE A 132 -17.23 -19.40 -2.10
CA ILE A 132 -16.08 -20.07 -2.70
C ILE A 132 -16.17 -21.57 -2.36
N ASP A 133 -16.16 -22.43 -3.38
CA ASP A 133 -15.99 -23.87 -3.18
C ASP A 133 -14.50 -24.16 -2.90
N PRO A 134 -14.15 -24.79 -1.77
CA PRO A 134 -12.75 -25.11 -1.42
C PRO A 134 -11.97 -25.89 -2.49
N ASN A 135 -12.68 -26.60 -3.38
CA ASN A 135 -12.09 -27.45 -4.41
C ASN A 135 -12.07 -26.78 -5.79
N GLU A 136 -12.67 -25.60 -5.94
CA GLU A 136 -12.77 -24.90 -7.22
C GLU A 136 -11.71 -23.81 -7.34
N MET A 137 -10.76 -24.03 -8.25
CA MET A 137 -9.62 -23.14 -8.51
C MET A 137 -9.47 -22.93 -10.02
N ALA A 138 -9.13 -21.72 -10.44
CA ALA A 138 -8.91 -21.36 -11.85
C ALA A 138 -7.62 -20.59 -12.05
N ASP A 139 -7.11 -20.62 -13.28
CA ASP A 139 -5.94 -19.87 -13.72
C ASP A 139 -6.30 -18.38 -13.87
N GLU A 140 -5.65 -17.51 -13.11
CA GLU A 140 -5.80 -16.04 -13.19
C GLU A 140 -4.69 -15.42 -14.05
N GLY A 141 -5.06 -14.46 -14.89
CA GLY A 141 -4.14 -13.70 -15.70
C GLY A 141 -3.82 -14.29 -17.08
N PRO A 142 -2.84 -13.69 -17.80
CA PRO A 142 -2.02 -12.57 -17.35
C PRO A 142 -2.80 -11.26 -17.23
N PHE A 143 -2.32 -10.37 -16.36
CA PHE A 143 -2.83 -9.01 -16.17
C PHE A 143 -1.69 -8.06 -15.86
N GLY A 144 -1.74 -6.85 -16.43
CA GLY A 144 -0.86 -5.75 -16.03
C GLY A 144 -1.11 -5.33 -14.58
N ASP A 145 -0.05 -4.94 -13.85
CA ASP A 145 -0.16 -4.48 -12.47
C ASP A 145 0.66 -3.21 -12.16
N HIS A 146 0.64 -2.80 -10.88
CA HIS A 146 1.31 -1.61 -10.35
C HIS A 146 2.83 -1.55 -10.57
N THR A 147 3.45 -2.66 -11.00
CA THR A 147 4.88 -2.67 -11.38
C THR A 147 5.09 -2.13 -12.80
N GLY A 148 4.03 -2.03 -13.59
CA GLY A 148 4.08 -1.73 -15.02
C GLY A 148 4.34 -2.95 -15.92
N TYR A 149 4.30 -4.16 -15.37
CA TYR A 149 4.52 -5.42 -16.08
C TYR A 149 3.29 -6.32 -16.01
N TYR A 150 3.23 -7.35 -16.86
CA TYR A 150 2.23 -8.42 -16.76
C TYR A 150 2.67 -9.45 -15.74
N ASN A 151 1.74 -9.85 -14.88
CA ASN A 151 1.96 -10.96 -13.96
C ASN A 151 1.75 -12.30 -14.66
N GLU A 152 2.52 -13.29 -14.23
CA GLU A 152 2.37 -14.69 -14.67
C GLU A 152 1.01 -15.27 -14.26
N VAL A 153 0.64 -16.34 -14.97
CA VAL A 153 -0.60 -17.09 -14.70
C VAL A 153 -0.44 -17.93 -13.44
N GLU A 154 -1.38 -17.82 -12.50
CA GLU A 154 -1.34 -18.57 -11.24
C GLU A 154 -2.76 -18.98 -10.80
N ARG A 155 -2.86 -20.03 -9.98
CA ARG A 155 -4.15 -20.61 -9.58
C ARG A 155 -4.72 -19.98 -8.32
N PHE A 156 -5.96 -19.49 -8.41
CA PHE A 156 -6.68 -18.89 -7.29
C PHE A 156 -8.10 -19.47 -7.15
N PRO A 157 -8.73 -19.32 -5.96
CA PRO A 157 -10.09 -19.81 -5.73
C PRO A 157 -11.12 -19.09 -6.60
N VAL A 158 -12.20 -19.79 -6.93
CA VAL A 158 -13.30 -19.23 -7.72
C VAL A 158 -14.46 -18.84 -6.79
N PHE A 159 -14.86 -17.57 -6.88
CA PHE A 159 -16.07 -17.04 -6.27
C PHE A 159 -17.26 -17.26 -7.21
N THR A 160 -18.28 -17.94 -6.68
CA THR A 160 -19.56 -18.17 -7.34
C THR A 160 -20.56 -17.13 -6.85
N VAL A 161 -21.10 -16.32 -7.76
CA VAL A 161 -22.15 -15.35 -7.46
C VAL A 161 -23.50 -16.09 -7.45
N GLU A 162 -24.15 -16.12 -6.30
CA GLU A 162 -25.51 -16.66 -6.13
C GLU A 162 -26.57 -15.55 -6.33
N THR A 163 -26.27 -14.33 -5.89
CA THR A 163 -27.22 -13.21 -5.94
C THR A 163 -26.49 -11.90 -6.14
N MET A 164 -27.05 -11.04 -6.99
CA MET A 164 -26.62 -9.65 -7.15
C MET A 164 -27.77 -8.73 -6.76
N THR A 165 -27.50 -7.76 -5.90
CA THR A 165 -28.44 -6.69 -5.55
C THR A 165 -27.86 -5.34 -5.92
N THR A 166 -28.72 -4.39 -6.26
CA THR A 166 -28.31 -3.09 -6.79
C THR A 166 -29.23 -1.97 -6.32
N ARG A 167 -28.73 -0.73 -6.37
CA ARG A 167 -29.57 0.46 -6.35
C ARG A 167 -30.40 0.54 -7.64
N LYS A 168 -31.46 1.36 -7.66
CA LYS A 168 -32.38 1.50 -8.82
C LYS A 168 -31.68 1.92 -10.13
N ASN A 169 -30.52 2.58 -10.06
CA ASN A 169 -29.67 2.94 -11.20
C ASN A 169 -28.21 2.86 -10.72
N PRO A 170 -27.59 1.68 -10.71
CA PRO A 170 -26.31 1.49 -10.04
C PRO A 170 -25.16 2.10 -10.84
N ILE A 171 -24.19 2.67 -10.13
CA ILE A 171 -22.92 3.11 -10.69
C ILE A 171 -21.86 2.03 -10.46
N TYR A 172 -21.17 1.61 -11.53
CA TYR A 172 -20.05 0.67 -11.43
C TYR A 172 -18.75 1.41 -11.13
N HIS A 173 -18.33 1.40 -9.85
CA HIS A 173 -17.04 1.96 -9.44
C HIS A 173 -15.90 1.00 -9.82
N SER A 174 -14.93 1.50 -10.58
CA SER A 174 -13.82 0.73 -11.12
C SER A 174 -12.58 1.59 -11.27
N THR A 175 -11.43 0.93 -11.33
CA THR A 175 -10.13 1.56 -11.61
C THR A 175 -9.27 0.66 -12.49
N TYR A 176 -8.03 1.08 -12.71
CA TYR A 176 -6.97 0.30 -13.34
C TYR A 176 -5.70 0.43 -12.51
N THR A 177 -4.77 -0.48 -12.73
CA THR A 177 -3.40 -0.40 -12.21
C THR A 177 -2.43 -0.60 -13.36
N GLY A 178 -1.25 0.01 -13.31
CA GLY A 178 -0.24 -0.11 -14.35
C GLY A 178 1.07 0.51 -13.92
N ARG A 179 1.86 0.99 -14.89
CA ARG A 179 3.09 1.71 -14.57
C ARG A 179 2.73 2.99 -13.78
N PRO A 180 3.29 3.20 -12.58
CA PRO A 180 2.94 4.33 -11.74
C PRO A 180 3.41 5.66 -12.36
N PRO A 181 2.76 6.79 -12.02
CA PRO A 181 1.69 6.91 -11.03
C PRO A 181 0.31 6.44 -11.57
N ASP A 182 -0.35 5.57 -10.82
CA ASP A 182 -1.74 5.14 -11.01
C ASP A 182 -2.60 5.54 -9.80
N GLU A 183 -3.93 5.34 -9.85
CA GLU A 183 -4.81 5.71 -8.74
C GLU A 183 -4.41 5.02 -7.41
N PRO A 184 -4.12 3.70 -7.36
CA PRO A 184 -3.61 3.05 -6.15
C PRO A 184 -2.31 3.68 -5.62
N ALA A 185 -1.39 4.12 -6.48
CA ALA A 185 -0.17 4.78 -6.04
C ALA A 185 -0.44 6.14 -5.37
N ILE A 186 -1.38 6.92 -5.90
CA ILE A 186 -1.79 8.21 -5.28
C ILE A 186 -2.49 7.97 -3.93
N LEU A 187 -3.33 6.94 -3.83
CA LEU A 187 -3.91 6.53 -2.55
C LEU A 187 -2.83 6.11 -1.55
N GLY A 188 -1.82 5.36 -2.01
CA GLY A 188 -0.67 4.97 -1.20
C GLY A 188 0.09 6.18 -0.64
N VAL A 189 0.34 7.21 -1.46
CA VAL A 189 0.96 8.46 -1.00
C VAL A 189 0.12 9.14 0.08
N ALA A 190 -1.19 9.27 -0.13
CA ALA A 190 -2.07 9.89 0.86
C ALA A 190 -2.13 9.10 2.18
N LEU A 191 -2.16 7.77 2.10
CA LEU A 191 -2.19 6.90 3.28
C LEU A 191 -0.84 6.84 4.01
N ASN A 192 0.28 7.10 3.32
CA ASN A 192 1.58 7.18 3.97
C ASN A 192 1.65 8.27 5.03
N GLU A 193 0.94 9.39 4.85
CA GLU A 193 0.82 10.45 5.86
C GLU A 193 0.24 9.95 7.19
N VAL A 194 -0.51 8.83 7.18
CA VAL A 194 -1.03 8.19 8.39
C VAL A 194 0.06 7.40 9.12
N PHE A 195 1.05 6.85 8.40
CA PHE A 195 2.15 6.09 9.01
C PHE A 195 3.29 6.96 9.52
N VAL A 196 3.50 8.14 8.94
CA VAL A 196 4.60 9.04 9.36
C VAL A 196 4.55 9.30 10.88
N PRO A 197 3.41 9.69 11.50
CA PRO A 197 3.36 9.90 12.95
C PRO A 197 3.62 8.63 13.78
N LEU A 198 3.22 7.46 13.27
CA LEU A 198 3.48 6.18 13.95
C LEU A 198 4.97 5.83 13.94
N LEU A 199 5.65 6.08 12.82
CA LEU A 199 7.10 5.94 12.72
C LEU A 199 7.81 6.95 13.61
N GLN A 200 7.41 8.22 13.59
CA GLN A 200 7.98 9.28 14.42
C GLN A 200 7.81 9.02 15.91
N LYS A 201 6.73 8.36 16.33
CA LYS A 201 6.56 7.95 17.73
C LYS A 201 7.64 6.95 18.17
N GLN A 202 8.07 6.07 17.27
CA GLN A 202 9.10 5.07 17.54
C GLN A 202 10.53 5.60 17.29
N PHE A 203 10.67 6.49 16.31
CA PHE A 203 11.91 7.12 15.86
C PHE A 203 11.69 8.64 15.76
N PRO A 204 11.72 9.38 16.88
CA PRO A 204 11.49 10.84 16.92
C PRO A 204 12.47 11.67 16.07
N GLU A 205 13.59 11.07 15.70
CA GLU A 205 14.59 11.62 14.79
C GLU A 205 14.11 11.69 13.33
N ILE A 206 13.09 10.92 12.93
CA ILE A 206 12.52 11.00 11.57
C ILE A 206 11.79 12.34 11.40
N VAL A 207 12.17 13.10 10.38
CA VAL A 207 11.54 14.37 10.01
C VAL A 207 10.43 14.13 9.00
N ASP A 208 10.75 13.45 7.89
CA ASP A 208 9.77 13.00 6.91
C ASP A 208 10.10 11.57 6.43
N PHE A 209 9.07 10.86 5.97
CA PHE A 209 9.17 9.51 5.43
C PHE A 209 8.28 9.41 4.18
N TYR A 210 8.90 9.15 3.04
CA TYR A 210 8.24 9.17 1.75
C TYR A 210 8.47 7.87 0.97
N LEU A 211 7.38 7.33 0.42
CA LEU A 211 7.42 6.23 -0.55
C LEU A 211 7.00 6.79 -1.93
N PRO A 212 7.95 7.02 -2.85
CA PRO A 212 7.64 7.58 -4.16
C PRO A 212 6.72 6.65 -4.99
N PRO A 213 5.66 7.17 -5.65
CA PRO A 213 4.80 6.41 -6.58
C PRO A 213 5.59 5.62 -7.61
N GLU A 214 6.57 6.25 -8.26
CA GLU A 214 7.47 5.67 -9.26
C GLU A 214 8.31 4.50 -8.71
N GLY A 215 8.46 4.41 -7.38
CA GLY A 215 8.98 3.25 -6.65
C GLY A 215 7.95 2.13 -6.44
N CYS A 216 6.89 2.07 -7.26
CA CYS A 216 5.78 1.12 -7.13
C CYS A 216 5.12 1.20 -5.74
N SER A 217 4.99 2.42 -5.21
CA SER A 217 4.35 2.74 -3.92
C SER A 217 5.01 2.21 -2.64
N TYR A 218 5.86 1.18 -2.71
CA TYR A 218 6.47 0.57 -1.51
C TYR A 218 7.92 0.08 -1.70
N ARG A 219 8.44 -0.06 -2.93
CA ARG A 219 9.75 -0.70 -3.15
C ARG A 219 10.92 0.19 -2.77
N MET A 220 10.70 1.50 -2.69
CA MET A 220 11.69 2.49 -2.28
C MET A 220 11.13 3.39 -1.19
N ALA A 221 11.95 3.72 -0.21
CA ALA A 221 11.68 4.75 0.78
C ALA A 221 12.80 5.80 0.79
N VAL A 222 12.43 7.06 0.95
CA VAL A 222 13.33 8.18 1.18
C VAL A 222 12.96 8.79 2.53
N VAL A 223 13.95 8.94 3.40
CA VAL A 223 13.72 9.34 4.79
C VAL A 223 14.70 10.43 5.17
N SER A 224 14.21 11.51 5.76
CA SER A 224 15.03 12.58 6.33
C SER A 224 15.05 12.45 7.84
N ILE A 225 16.23 12.63 8.43
CA ILE A 225 16.41 12.48 9.88
C ILE A 225 17.20 13.66 10.48
N ARG A 226 16.92 13.95 11.75
CA ARG A 226 17.82 14.67 12.63
C ARG A 226 18.91 13.71 13.10
N LYS A 227 20.06 13.75 12.45
CA LYS A 227 21.21 12.91 12.82
C LYS A 227 21.80 13.38 14.16
N GLU A 228 21.96 12.47 15.11
CA GLU A 228 22.46 12.78 16.46
C GLU A 228 23.81 12.13 16.77
N TYR A 229 24.24 11.14 15.99
CA TYR A 229 25.50 10.43 16.21
C TYR A 229 26.00 9.66 14.97
N PRO A 230 27.31 9.31 14.91
CA PRO A 230 27.86 8.43 13.89
C PRO A 230 27.13 7.09 13.77
N GLY A 231 26.76 6.69 12.55
CA GLY A 231 26.05 5.45 12.25
C GLY A 231 24.53 5.50 12.47
N HIS A 232 23.96 6.67 12.80
CA HIS A 232 22.52 6.80 13.10
C HIS A 232 21.63 6.31 11.95
N ALA A 233 22.01 6.59 10.69
CA ALA A 233 21.26 6.16 9.51
C ALA A 233 21.03 4.64 9.46
N LYS A 234 22.00 3.83 9.90
CA LYS A 234 21.88 2.36 9.91
C LYS A 234 20.80 1.87 10.88
N ARG A 235 20.66 2.53 12.04
CA ARG A 235 19.58 2.23 13.00
C ARG A 235 18.21 2.45 12.35
N ILE A 236 18.07 3.54 11.60
CA ILE A 236 16.82 3.89 10.92
C ILE A 236 16.51 2.90 9.79
N MET A 237 17.49 2.55 8.95
CA MET A 237 17.32 1.53 7.91
C MET A 237 16.80 0.19 8.48
N LEU A 238 17.46 -0.32 9.53
CA LEU A 238 17.06 -1.57 10.18
C LEU A 238 15.69 -1.45 10.87
N GLY A 239 15.39 -0.28 11.44
CA GLY A 239 14.10 0.03 12.03
C GLY A 239 12.97 -0.04 11.01
N ILE A 240 13.13 0.60 9.85
CA ILE A 240 12.12 0.60 8.78
C ILE A 240 11.85 -0.83 8.28
N TRP A 241 12.90 -1.64 8.07
CA TRP A 241 12.73 -3.01 7.60
C TRP A 241 12.12 -3.98 8.62
N SER A 242 12.05 -3.61 9.90
CA SER A 242 11.62 -4.52 10.97
C SER A 242 10.37 -4.08 11.74
N PHE A 243 10.09 -2.78 11.83
CA PHE A 243 9.07 -2.25 12.74
C PHE A 243 7.64 -2.45 12.22
N LEU A 244 7.35 -2.00 11.00
CA LEU A 244 6.02 -2.09 10.38
C LEU A 244 6.02 -3.10 9.22
N ARG A 245 5.03 -4.00 9.22
CA ARG A 245 4.90 -5.04 8.19
C ARG A 245 4.78 -4.49 6.78
N GLN A 246 4.22 -3.29 6.65
CA GLN A 246 3.98 -2.57 5.41
C GLN A 246 5.30 -2.25 4.66
N PHE A 247 6.40 -2.07 5.38
CA PHE A 247 7.70 -1.68 4.83
C PHE A 247 8.69 -2.85 4.73
N MET A 248 8.29 -4.06 5.13
CA MET A 248 9.16 -5.24 5.12
C MET A 248 9.67 -5.63 3.72
N TYR A 249 8.92 -5.25 2.66
CA TYR A 249 9.29 -5.52 1.27
C TYR A 249 9.96 -4.34 0.57
N THR A 250 10.16 -3.21 1.26
CA THR A 250 10.90 -2.06 0.72
C THR A 250 12.36 -2.45 0.50
N LYS A 251 12.79 -2.45 -0.77
CA LYS A 251 14.12 -2.91 -1.19
C LYS A 251 15.18 -1.83 -1.06
N PHE A 252 14.81 -0.60 -1.34
CA PHE A 252 15.70 0.55 -1.39
C PHE A 252 15.32 1.52 -0.28
N ILE A 253 16.26 1.87 0.59
CA ILE A 253 16.08 2.93 1.58
C ILE A 253 17.17 3.96 1.36
N ILE A 254 16.80 5.23 1.20
CA ILE A 254 17.73 6.36 1.20
C ILE A 254 17.50 7.14 2.49
N ILE A 255 18.55 7.32 3.29
CA ILE A 255 18.51 8.15 4.49
C ILE A 255 19.26 9.45 4.21
N THR A 256 18.63 10.57 4.51
CA THR A 256 19.12 11.94 4.29
C THR A 256 19.02 12.75 5.57
N ASP A 257 19.67 13.91 5.64
CA ASP A 257 19.48 14.83 6.77
C ASP A 257 18.17 15.64 6.61
N GLU A 258 17.78 16.37 7.65
CA GLU A 258 16.55 17.18 7.66
C GLU A 258 16.52 18.36 6.68
N ASP A 259 17.66 18.73 6.08
CA ASP A 259 17.75 19.80 5.08
C ASP A 259 17.40 19.35 3.66
N VAL A 260 17.06 18.07 3.47
CA VAL A 260 16.71 17.47 2.18
C VAL A 260 15.20 17.26 2.11
N ASP A 261 14.55 17.86 1.10
CA ASP A 261 13.17 17.52 0.77
C ASP A 261 13.11 16.12 0.13
N VAL A 262 12.64 15.14 0.90
CA VAL A 262 12.56 13.72 0.47
C VAL A 262 11.56 13.49 -0.66
N ARG A 263 10.74 14.49 -0.99
CA ARG A 263 9.74 14.45 -2.08
C ARG A 263 10.24 15.14 -3.35
N SER A 264 11.44 15.73 -3.30
CA SER A 264 12.15 16.36 -4.42
C SER A 264 13.32 15.48 -4.85
N TRP A 265 13.26 14.89 -6.05
CA TRP A 265 14.37 14.07 -6.55
C TRP A 265 15.63 14.90 -6.76
N GLU A 266 15.50 16.18 -7.10
CA GLU A 266 16.62 17.09 -7.23
C GLU A 266 17.43 17.16 -5.93
N ASP A 267 16.76 17.29 -4.79
CA ASP A 267 17.38 17.35 -3.46
C ASP A 267 17.95 15.99 -3.05
N VAL A 268 17.19 14.91 -3.24
CA VAL A 268 17.61 13.55 -2.88
C VAL A 268 18.84 13.12 -3.67
N ILE A 269 18.85 13.36 -4.98
CA ILE A 269 20.00 13.03 -5.84
C ILE A 269 21.20 13.91 -5.50
N TRP A 270 20.99 15.20 -5.17
CA TRP A 270 22.06 16.07 -4.69
C TRP A 270 22.69 15.51 -3.40
N ALA A 271 21.88 15.12 -2.41
CA ALA A 271 22.38 14.53 -1.17
C ALA A 271 23.17 13.24 -1.44
N MET A 272 22.62 12.33 -2.25
CA MET A 272 23.30 11.07 -2.60
C MET A 272 24.64 11.31 -3.30
N THR A 273 24.70 12.22 -4.26
CA THR A 273 25.90 12.43 -5.08
C THR A 273 26.98 13.28 -4.40
N THR A 274 26.65 13.98 -3.32
CA THR A 274 27.60 14.86 -2.60
C THR A 274 27.98 14.36 -1.22
N ARG A 275 27.13 13.55 -0.56
CA ARG A 275 27.32 13.10 0.83
C ARG A 275 27.66 11.61 0.95
N MET A 276 27.70 10.86 -0.15
CA MET A 276 27.97 9.42 -0.15
C MET A 276 29.28 9.03 -0.82
N ASP A 277 30.02 8.14 -0.18
CA ASP A 277 30.90 7.19 -0.85
C ASP A 277 30.12 5.88 -1.09
N PRO A 278 29.94 5.42 -2.34
CA PRO A 278 29.05 4.28 -2.63
C PRO A 278 29.38 2.99 -1.88
N ARG A 279 30.66 2.71 -1.63
CA ARG A 279 31.08 1.45 -0.98
C ARG A 279 30.96 1.53 0.53
N ARG A 280 31.35 2.65 1.12
CA ARG A 280 31.31 2.88 2.57
C ARG A 280 29.87 3.06 3.08
N ASP A 281 29.04 3.75 2.31
CA ASP A 281 27.76 4.29 2.76
C ASP A 281 26.54 3.49 2.26
N SER A 282 26.78 2.38 1.55
CA SER A 282 25.74 1.42 1.17
C SER A 282 25.76 0.21 2.11
N VAL A 283 24.59 -0.16 2.62
CA VAL A 283 24.37 -1.35 3.45
C VAL A 283 23.55 -2.35 2.66
N PHE A 284 24.16 -3.48 2.32
CA PHE A 284 23.48 -4.59 1.66
C PHE A 284 23.11 -5.67 2.69
N ILE A 285 21.87 -6.14 2.64
CA ILE A 285 21.41 -7.31 3.41
C ILE A 285 20.85 -8.32 2.43
N ASP A 286 21.48 -9.48 2.37
CA ASP A 286 21.08 -10.58 1.49
C ASP A 286 20.05 -11.50 2.17
N ASN A 287 19.38 -12.32 1.36
CA ASN A 287 18.47 -13.38 1.80
C ASN A 287 17.33 -12.89 2.72
N THR A 288 16.77 -11.73 2.39
CA THR A 288 15.63 -11.14 3.07
C THR A 288 14.30 -11.48 2.37
N PRO A 289 13.16 -11.45 3.09
CA PRO A 289 11.85 -11.60 2.47
C PRO A 289 11.56 -10.50 1.45
N ILE A 290 11.12 -10.86 0.25
CA ILE A 290 10.73 -9.95 -0.84
C ILE A 290 9.34 -10.35 -1.33
N ASP A 291 8.63 -9.45 -2.01
CA ASP A 291 7.39 -9.77 -2.70
C ASP A 291 7.62 -10.95 -3.67
N TYR A 292 6.77 -11.98 -3.56
CA TYR A 292 6.83 -13.17 -4.41
C TYR A 292 6.71 -12.83 -5.91
N LEU A 293 5.99 -11.75 -6.24
CA LEU A 293 5.79 -11.29 -7.63
C LEU A 293 6.97 -10.47 -8.17
N ASP A 294 7.98 -10.19 -7.35
CA ASP A 294 9.14 -9.43 -7.79
C ASP A 294 10.14 -10.31 -8.55
N PHE A 295 9.95 -10.38 -9.86
CA PHE A 295 10.79 -11.14 -10.79
C PHE A 295 12.25 -10.64 -10.91
N ALA A 296 12.58 -9.47 -10.34
CA ALA A 296 13.96 -9.00 -10.29
C ALA A 296 14.74 -9.60 -9.10
N SER A 297 14.06 -10.29 -8.19
CA SER A 297 14.72 -11.09 -7.14
C SER A 297 15.32 -12.37 -7.72
N PRO A 298 16.43 -12.89 -7.15
CA PRO A 298 17.06 -14.10 -7.64
C PRO A 298 16.20 -15.36 -7.41
N VAL A 299 15.36 -15.35 -6.38
CA VAL A 299 14.47 -16.46 -6.01
C VAL A 299 13.13 -15.87 -5.58
N ALA A 300 12.02 -16.47 -6.01
CA ALA A 300 10.69 -15.98 -5.66
C ALA A 300 10.50 -15.90 -4.13
N GLY A 301 10.16 -14.71 -3.64
CA GLY A 301 9.99 -14.42 -2.22
C GLY A 301 11.27 -14.14 -1.42
N LEU A 302 12.46 -14.23 -2.04
CA LEU A 302 13.75 -14.08 -1.37
C LEU A 302 14.74 -13.24 -2.21
N GLY A 303 15.28 -12.19 -1.63
CA GLY A 303 16.26 -11.34 -2.30
C GLY A 303 17.04 -10.45 -1.36
N SER A 304 17.75 -9.48 -1.91
CA SER A 304 18.52 -8.52 -1.13
C SER A 304 17.80 -7.18 -0.97
N LYS A 305 18.25 -6.41 0.02
CA LYS A 305 17.87 -5.01 0.24
C LYS A 305 19.11 -4.16 0.34
N VAL A 306 18.98 -2.88 -0.02
CA VAL A 306 20.05 -1.89 0.08
C VAL A 306 19.56 -0.64 0.80
N GLY A 307 20.32 -0.23 1.80
CA GLY A 307 20.21 1.05 2.47
C GLY A 307 21.34 1.96 2.02
N MET A 308 21.04 3.21 1.71
CA MET A 308 21.96 4.22 1.21
C MET A 308 21.99 5.39 2.20
N ASP A 309 23.10 5.56 2.90
CA ASP A 309 23.30 6.63 3.88
C ASP A 309 23.83 7.90 3.18
N ALA A 310 22.91 8.75 2.75
CA ALA A 310 23.17 10.07 2.18
C ALA A 310 23.20 11.18 3.24
N THR A 311 23.41 10.87 4.52
CA THR A 311 23.56 11.90 5.57
C THR A 311 24.95 12.53 5.54
N ASN A 312 25.09 13.72 6.14
CA ASN A 312 26.38 14.33 6.41
C ASN A 312 27.24 13.39 7.28
N LYS A 313 28.52 13.21 6.93
CA LYS A 313 29.41 12.31 7.67
C LYS A 313 30.14 13.06 8.77
N TRP A 314 30.06 12.52 9.98
CA TRP A 314 30.62 13.09 11.20
C TRP A 314 32.01 12.50 11.48
N GLU A 315 32.69 13.07 12.47
CA GLU A 315 33.95 12.51 12.98
C GLU A 315 33.76 11.03 13.36
N GLY A 316 34.71 10.18 12.92
CA GLY A 316 34.64 8.72 13.06
C GLY A 316 33.96 8.00 11.89
N GLU A 317 33.16 8.69 11.06
CA GLU A 317 32.65 8.15 9.79
C GLU A 317 33.55 8.55 8.60
N THR A 318 34.27 9.67 8.75
CA THR A 318 35.26 10.15 7.79
C THR A 318 36.36 10.95 8.49
N ASP A 319 37.58 10.91 7.95
CA ASP A 319 38.73 11.71 8.41
C ASP A 319 38.89 13.03 7.64
N ARG A 320 37.91 13.37 6.79
CA ARG A 320 37.97 14.54 5.91
C ARG A 320 37.22 15.69 6.55
N GLU A 321 37.69 16.91 6.33
CA GLU A 321 36.87 18.10 6.58
C GLU A 321 35.62 18.04 5.71
N TRP A 322 34.44 18.12 6.34
CA TRP A 322 33.16 18.01 5.65
C TRP A 322 32.76 19.34 5.00
N GLY A 323 32.08 19.27 3.85
CA GLY A 323 31.62 20.47 3.15
C GLY A 323 30.55 21.23 3.95
N THR A 324 30.58 22.57 3.88
CA THR A 324 29.53 23.42 4.44
C THR A 324 28.46 23.68 3.38
N SER A 325 27.22 23.27 3.64
CA SER A 325 26.09 23.52 2.73
C SER A 325 25.82 25.02 2.58
N ILE A 326 25.51 25.44 1.36
CA ILE A 326 25.13 26.84 1.08
C ILE A 326 23.72 27.06 1.61
N GLN A 327 23.52 28.12 2.40
CA GLN A 327 22.20 28.59 2.81
C GLN A 327 22.01 30.04 2.38
N MET A 328 20.81 30.37 1.87
CA MET A 328 20.44 31.75 1.57
C MET A 328 20.13 32.48 2.88
N ASP A 329 20.40 33.78 2.92
CA ASP A 329 20.03 34.61 4.06
C ASP A 329 18.51 34.65 4.24
N ALA A 330 18.03 34.40 5.46
CA ALA A 330 16.60 34.34 5.77
C ALA A 330 15.87 35.65 5.44
N SER A 331 16.51 36.81 5.66
CA SER A 331 15.91 38.11 5.33
C SER A 331 15.74 38.32 3.83
N VAL A 332 16.63 37.71 3.02
CA VAL A 332 16.51 37.72 1.56
C VAL A 332 15.36 36.83 1.11
N GLN A 333 15.23 35.62 1.68
CA GLN A 333 14.12 34.71 1.38
C GLN A 333 12.77 35.37 1.69
N GLU A 334 12.57 35.84 2.92
CA GLU A 334 11.32 36.49 3.35
C GLU A 334 10.97 37.69 2.47
N ARG A 335 11.96 38.51 2.13
CA ARG A 335 11.76 39.66 1.23
C ARG A 335 11.29 39.20 -0.14
N VAL A 336 11.93 38.19 -0.75
CA VAL A 336 11.55 37.70 -2.08
C VAL A 336 10.16 37.05 -2.04
N ASP A 337 9.85 36.28 -1.01
CA ASP A 337 8.53 35.67 -0.83
C ASP A 337 7.42 36.72 -0.74
N SER A 338 7.65 37.80 0.01
CA SER A 338 6.70 38.92 0.11
C SER A 338 6.50 39.66 -1.22
N LEU A 339 7.51 39.67 -2.08
CA LEU A 339 7.46 40.32 -3.39
C LEU A 339 6.94 39.39 -4.49
N TRP A 340 6.92 38.08 -4.28
CA TRP A 340 6.75 37.10 -5.35
C TRP A 340 5.51 37.33 -6.22
N ASP A 341 4.36 37.60 -5.59
CA ASP A 341 3.11 37.88 -6.31
C ASP A 341 3.18 39.18 -7.12
N SER A 342 3.90 40.19 -6.61
CA SER A 342 4.08 41.49 -7.30
C SER A 342 5.00 41.41 -8.52
N LEU A 343 5.86 40.38 -8.59
CA LEU A 343 6.78 40.18 -9.71
C LEU A 343 6.07 39.68 -10.97
N GLY A 344 4.83 39.16 -10.85
CA GLY A 344 4.07 38.66 -11.99
C GLY A 344 4.70 37.44 -12.68
N ILE A 345 5.55 36.69 -11.98
CA ILE A 345 6.27 35.53 -12.50
C ILE A 345 5.45 34.27 -12.20
N HIS A 346 5.06 33.55 -13.25
CA HIS A 346 4.43 32.24 -13.14
C HIS A 346 5.43 31.15 -13.53
N LEU A 347 5.82 30.31 -12.57
CA LEU A 347 6.66 29.15 -12.86
C LEU A 347 5.77 27.95 -13.20
N PRO A 348 5.90 27.36 -14.41
CA PRO A 348 5.20 26.12 -14.72
C PRO A 348 5.73 24.99 -13.83
N GLY A 349 4.83 24.24 -13.19
CA GLY A 349 5.16 22.98 -12.50
C GLY A 349 5.55 23.07 -11.02
N ARG A 350 5.82 24.25 -10.45
CA ARG A 350 5.93 24.42 -8.98
C ARG A 350 4.58 24.86 -8.42
N LYS A 351 3.88 23.95 -7.72
CA LYS A 351 2.79 24.36 -6.82
C LYS A 351 3.44 25.01 -5.59
N ARG A 352 2.84 26.11 -5.13
CA ARG A 352 3.19 26.79 -3.88
C ARG A 352 3.18 25.83 -2.71
#